data_AF-A0A0Q5V667-F1
#
_entry.id   AF-A0A0Q5V667-F1
#
_cell.length_a   1.000
_cell.length_b   1.000
_cell.length_c   1.000
_cell.angle_alpha   90.00
_cell.angle_beta   90.00
_cell.angle_gamma   90.00
#
_symmetry.space_group_name_H-M   'P 1'
#
loop_
_entity.id
_entity.type
_entity.pdbx_description
1 polymer ?
#
loop_
_entity_poly.entity_id
_entity_poly.type
_entity_poly.pdbx_seq_one_letter_code
_entity_poly.pdbx_strand_id
1 'polypeptide(L)'
;MRRYCADNRLNRLGTLTYAGVGCHDPKQVRRDVGQFFRTLRGLLGGEPLPYVWVPEWHKTDHGLHVHFALGRFVPRSLIKTAWPHGFVHIKLLGDLPTGSTSRDEARLAARYLSKYVRKGFDVRRIPGLHRYEVGQGFQPAALVLRGRTFVDVLLLAIAHMGPDPAEVWRSSESLGWEGPPAAWLAWS
;
A
#
# COMPACT_ATOMS: atom_id res chain seq x y z
N MET A 1 -2.37 0.75 4.20
CA MET A 1 -1.78 0.19 2.96
C MET A 1 -2.70 -0.78 2.22
N ARG A 2 -3.13 -1.94 2.77
CA ARG A 2 -3.94 -2.93 2.01
C ARG A 2 -5.17 -2.36 1.30
N ARG A 3 -6.02 -1.62 2.04
CA ARG A 3 -7.20 -0.94 1.47
C ARG A 3 -6.83 0.03 0.34
N TYR A 4 -5.83 0.87 0.58
CA TYR A 4 -5.32 1.84 -0.41
C TYR A 4 -4.82 1.15 -1.69
N CYS A 5 -4.04 0.08 -1.58
CA CYS A 5 -3.57 -0.67 -2.74
C CYS A 5 -4.74 -1.29 -3.53
N ALA A 6 -5.69 -1.93 -2.84
CA ALA A 6 -6.82 -2.58 -3.49
C ALA A 6 -7.73 -1.59 -4.23
N ASP A 7 -8.03 -0.46 -3.59
CA ASP A 7 -8.88 0.61 -4.14
C ASP A 7 -8.25 1.25 -5.38
N ASN A 8 -6.94 1.51 -5.32
CA ASN A 8 -6.17 2.09 -6.42
C ASN A 8 -5.60 1.05 -7.40
N ARG A 9 -5.98 -0.23 -7.28
CA ARG A 9 -5.52 -1.34 -8.12
C ARG A 9 -4.00 -1.44 -8.27
N LEU A 10 -3.24 -1.16 -7.20
CA LEU A 10 -1.77 -1.15 -7.22
C LEU A 10 -1.21 -2.57 -7.29
N ASN A 11 -1.04 -3.11 -8.49
CA ASN A 11 -0.66 -4.50 -8.77
C ASN A 11 0.74 -4.68 -9.38
N ARG A 12 1.42 -3.59 -9.76
CA ARG A 12 2.75 -3.66 -10.38
C ARG A 12 3.81 -3.22 -9.40
N LEU A 13 4.69 -4.15 -9.03
CA LEU A 13 5.75 -3.89 -8.08
C LEU A 13 7.02 -3.43 -8.76
N GLY A 14 7.73 -2.52 -8.09
CA GLY A 14 9.09 -2.21 -8.43
C GLY A 14 9.99 -2.08 -7.22
N THR A 15 11.29 -2.11 -7.49
CA THR A 15 12.35 -1.83 -6.54
C THR A 15 13.26 -0.76 -7.13
N LEU A 16 13.59 0.25 -6.33
CA LEU A 16 14.61 1.24 -6.62
C LEU A 16 15.81 0.95 -5.72
N THR A 17 16.98 0.86 -6.33
CA THR A 17 18.24 0.55 -5.66
C THR A 17 19.26 1.61 -6.06
N TYR A 18 19.92 2.21 -5.09
CA TYR A 18 21.05 3.12 -5.34
C TYR A 18 22.23 2.34 -5.95
N ALA A 19 23.02 2.98 -6.80
CA ALA A 19 24.29 2.43 -7.26
C ALA A 19 25.41 2.68 -6.22
N GLY A 20 26.54 1.98 -6.38
CA GLY A 20 27.71 2.15 -5.52
C GLY A 20 27.50 1.64 -4.09
N VAL A 21 27.89 2.45 -3.10
CA VAL A 21 27.76 2.11 -1.67
C VAL A 21 26.31 2.21 -1.15
N GLY A 22 25.42 2.80 -1.95
CA GLY A 22 24.02 3.00 -1.61
C GLY A 22 23.74 4.26 -0.78
N CYS A 23 22.58 4.29 -0.12
CA CYS A 23 22.14 5.43 0.69
C CYS A 23 21.75 4.99 2.09
N HIS A 24 22.38 5.59 3.10
CA HIS A 24 22.11 5.29 4.52
C HIS A 24 21.41 6.43 5.25
N ASP A 25 21.02 7.51 4.56
CA ASP A 25 20.21 8.60 5.14
C ASP A 25 18.71 8.43 4.78
N PRO A 26 17.85 8.07 5.75
CA PRO A 26 16.41 7.95 5.53
C PRO A 26 15.72 9.24 5.04
N LYS A 27 16.30 10.42 5.31
CA LYS A 27 15.76 11.70 4.83
C LYS A 27 16.12 11.92 3.36
N GLN A 28 17.35 11.59 2.96
CA GLN A 28 17.77 11.62 1.56
C GLN A 28 16.90 10.70 0.70
N VAL A 29 16.67 9.45 1.12
CA VAL A 29 15.81 8.51 0.40
C VAL A 29 14.41 9.09 0.15
N ARG A 30 13.82 9.78 1.12
CA ARG A 30 12.50 10.41 0.94
C ARG A 30 12.51 11.54 -0.07
N ARG A 31 13.55 12.38 -0.06
CA ARG A 31 13.71 13.44 -1.06
C ARG A 31 13.80 12.86 -2.47
N ASP A 32 14.64 11.83 -2.64
CA ASP A 32 14.88 11.18 -3.93
C ASP A 32 13.65 10.42 -4.43
N VAL A 33 12.98 9.67 -3.56
CA VAL A 33 11.73 8.96 -3.92
C VAL A 33 10.60 9.95 -4.23
N GLY A 34 10.53 11.06 -3.48
CA GLY A 34 9.61 12.16 -3.80
C GLY A 34 9.89 12.75 -5.18
N GLN A 35 11.16 12.96 -5.53
CA GLN A 35 11.55 13.43 -6.85
C GLN A 35 11.24 12.39 -7.94
N PHE A 36 11.51 11.11 -7.68
CA PHE A 36 11.17 10.00 -8.57
C PHE A 36 9.69 10.02 -8.96
N PHE A 37 8.76 10.08 -8.00
CA PHE A 37 7.33 10.08 -8.33
C PHE A 37 6.88 11.37 -9.01
N ARG A 38 7.46 12.54 -8.69
CA ARG A 38 7.19 13.79 -9.40
C ARG A 38 7.65 13.74 -10.86
N THR A 39 8.88 13.31 -11.10
CA THR A 39 9.43 13.13 -12.44
C THR A 39 8.63 12.10 -13.23
N LEU A 40 8.34 10.94 -12.63
CA LEU A 40 7.58 9.89 -13.28
C LEU A 40 6.18 10.37 -13.67
N ARG A 41 5.50 11.12 -12.80
CA ARG A 41 4.22 11.75 -13.12
C ARG A 41 4.31 12.69 -14.32
N GLY A 42 5.34 13.54 -14.38
CA GLY A 42 5.59 14.41 -15.52
C GLY A 42 5.80 13.64 -16.83
N LEU A 43 6.60 12.57 -16.79
CA LEU A 43 6.84 11.69 -17.95
C LEU A 43 5.58 10.93 -18.40
N LEU A 44 4.58 10.78 -17.53
CA LEU A 44 3.30 10.13 -17.83
C LEU A 44 2.19 11.12 -18.25
N GLY A 45 2.53 12.39 -18.49
CA GLY A 45 1.58 13.41 -18.93
C GLY A 45 1.00 14.30 -17.82
N GLY A 46 1.50 14.19 -16.58
CA GLY A 46 1.18 15.12 -15.49
C GLY A 46 -0.03 14.77 -14.63
N GLU A 47 -0.89 13.85 -15.08
CA GLU A 47 -2.08 13.42 -14.34
C GLU A 47 -1.75 12.86 -12.94
N PRO A 48 -2.65 13.04 -11.94
CA PRO A 48 -2.47 12.46 -10.61
C PRO A 48 -2.14 10.95 -10.68
N LEU A 49 -1.13 10.52 -9.90
CA LEU A 49 -0.62 9.16 -9.93
C LEU A 49 -0.74 8.50 -8.55
N PRO A 50 -1.59 7.46 -8.38
CA PRO A 50 -1.60 6.68 -7.15
C PRO A 50 -0.37 5.77 -7.10
N TYR A 51 0.34 5.84 -5.99
CA TYR A 51 1.46 4.96 -5.68
C TYR A 51 1.52 4.66 -4.19
N VAL A 52 2.28 3.63 -3.83
CA VAL A 52 2.75 3.38 -2.46
C VAL A 52 4.22 3.00 -2.53
N TRP A 53 5.00 3.38 -1.51
CA TRP A 53 6.37 2.89 -1.37
C TRP A 53 6.77 2.65 0.09
N VAL A 54 7.75 1.78 0.27
CA VAL A 54 8.27 1.30 1.56
C VAL A 54 9.80 1.27 1.49
N PRO A 55 10.53 1.91 2.43
CA PRO A 55 11.96 1.74 2.56
C PRO A 55 12.29 0.38 3.19
N GLU A 56 13.35 -0.26 2.72
CA GLU A 56 13.92 -1.48 3.29
C GLU A 56 15.42 -1.31 3.46
N TRP A 57 15.97 -1.63 4.63
CA TRP A 57 17.42 -1.83 4.76
C TRP A 57 17.83 -3.13 4.09
N HIS A 58 18.78 -3.05 3.17
CA HIS A 58 19.35 -4.26 2.56
C HIS A 58 20.02 -5.12 3.64
N LYS A 59 20.05 -6.44 3.43
CA LYS A 59 20.67 -7.39 4.38
C LYS A 59 22.19 -7.23 4.51
N THR A 60 22.81 -6.47 3.60
CA THR A 60 24.22 -6.10 3.61
C THR A 60 24.34 -4.59 3.86
N ASP A 61 25.56 -4.09 4.04
CA ASP A 61 25.83 -2.65 4.25
C ASP A 61 25.63 -1.76 3.00
N HIS A 62 24.84 -2.21 2.02
CA HIS A 62 24.49 -1.42 0.83
C HIS A 62 23.43 -0.32 1.13
N GLY A 63 22.93 -0.22 2.35
CA GLY A 63 21.96 0.80 2.74
C GLY A 63 20.52 0.53 2.28
N LEU A 64 19.75 1.59 2.08
CA LEU A 64 18.31 1.56 1.84
C LEU A 64 17.95 1.24 0.39
N HIS A 65 17.00 0.32 0.22
CA HIS A 65 16.25 0.03 -1.00
C HIS A 65 14.82 0.54 -0.84
N VAL A 66 14.14 0.74 -1.97
CA VAL A 66 12.75 1.21 -1.96
C VAL A 66 11.89 0.24 -2.76
N HIS A 67 10.90 -0.36 -2.11
CA HIS A 67 9.87 -1.13 -2.78
C HIS A 67 8.64 -0.26 -3.01
N PHE A 68 8.10 -0.29 -4.23
CA PHE A 68 6.91 0.49 -4.58
C PHE A 68 5.88 -0.33 -5.36
N ALA A 69 4.65 0.19 -5.43
CA ALA A 69 3.62 -0.32 -6.32
C ALA A 69 2.91 0.80 -7.10
N LEU A 70 2.52 0.49 -8.33
CA LEU A 70 1.74 1.33 -9.25
C LEU A 70 0.51 0.56 -9.74
N GLY A 71 -0.56 1.31 -10.09
CA GLY A 71 -1.82 0.74 -10.59
C GLY A 71 -1.96 0.72 -12.11
N ARG A 72 -0.92 1.10 -12.84
CA ARG A 72 -0.89 1.13 -14.31
C ARG A 72 0.44 0.64 -14.84
N PHE A 73 0.43 0.15 -16.08
CA PHE A 73 1.67 -0.15 -16.78
C PHE A 73 2.47 1.14 -17.00
N VAL A 74 3.77 1.06 -16.72
CA VAL A 74 4.73 2.12 -16.95
C VAL A 74 5.94 1.48 -17.63
N PRO A 75 6.35 1.96 -18.82
CA PRO A 75 7.53 1.46 -19.49
C PRO A 75 8.76 1.54 -18.58
N ARG A 76 9.57 0.48 -18.57
CA ARG A 76 10.80 0.42 -17.76
C ARG A 76 11.76 1.57 -18.07
N SER A 77 11.79 2.04 -19.31
CA SER A 77 12.58 3.21 -19.73
C SER A 77 12.21 4.46 -18.94
N LEU A 78 10.92 4.76 -18.77
CA LEU A 78 10.48 5.92 -18.00
C LEU A 78 10.83 5.81 -16.51
N ILE A 79 10.74 4.61 -15.95
CA ILE A 79 11.14 4.36 -14.55
C ILE A 79 12.64 4.55 -14.37
N LYS A 80 13.46 4.12 -15.34
CA LYS A 80 14.91 4.40 -15.35
C LYS A 80 15.18 5.91 -15.44
N THR A 81 14.49 6.62 -16.33
CA THR A 81 14.63 8.08 -16.48
C THR A 81 14.25 8.81 -15.18
N ALA A 82 13.21 8.35 -14.49
CA ALA A 82 12.77 8.94 -13.23
C ALA A 82 13.70 8.61 -12.04
N TRP A 83 14.51 7.54 -12.11
CA TRP A 83 15.42 7.11 -11.05
C TRP A 83 16.90 7.18 -11.50
N PRO A 84 17.53 8.36 -11.44
CA PRO A 84 18.92 8.53 -11.88
C PRO A 84 19.95 7.94 -10.90
N HIS A 85 19.51 7.47 -9.73
CA HIS A 85 20.40 7.09 -8.64
C HIS A 85 20.89 5.63 -8.71
N GLY A 86 20.43 4.83 -9.67
CA GLY A 86 20.92 3.46 -9.85
C GLY A 86 19.99 2.54 -10.59
N PHE A 87 19.71 1.39 -10.00
CA PHE A 87 19.04 0.28 -10.65
C PHE A 87 17.54 0.26 -10.34
N VAL A 88 16.78 -0.19 -11.34
CA VAL A 88 15.34 -0.40 -11.20
C VAL A 88 15.00 -1.84 -11.57
N HIS A 89 14.18 -2.49 -10.75
CA HIS A 89 13.57 -3.78 -11.04
C HIS A 89 12.06 -3.63 -11.01
N ILE A 90 11.35 -4.23 -11.96
CA ILE A 90 9.88 -4.16 -12.04
C ILE A 90 9.37 -5.57 -12.32
N LYS A 91 8.33 -5.96 -11.59
CA LYS A 91 7.63 -7.21 -11.83
C LYS A 91 6.13 -7.01 -11.70
N LEU A 92 5.37 -7.69 -12.56
CA LEU A 92 3.98 -7.99 -12.28
C LEU A 92 3.98 -9.21 -11.34
N LEU A 93 3.20 -9.16 -10.26
CA LEU A 93 2.99 -10.37 -9.46
C LEU A 93 2.05 -11.28 -10.23
N GLY A 94 2.55 -12.46 -10.61
CA GLY A 94 1.79 -13.55 -11.21
C GLY A 94 1.46 -14.65 -10.19
N ASP A 95 0.99 -15.79 -10.68
CA ASP A 95 0.53 -16.97 -9.90
C ASP A 95 -0.72 -16.73 -9.05
N LEU A 96 -1.73 -16.14 -9.67
CA LEU A 96 -3.08 -16.14 -9.11
C LEU A 96 -3.98 -17.15 -9.84
N PRO A 97 -4.97 -17.75 -9.15
CA PRO A 97 -5.92 -18.65 -9.77
C PRO A 97 -6.62 -18.02 -10.98
N THR A 98 -6.97 -18.84 -11.97
CA THR A 98 -7.78 -18.43 -13.12
C THR A 98 -9.05 -17.72 -12.64
N GLY A 99 -9.36 -16.55 -13.21
CA GLY A 99 -10.49 -15.71 -12.80
C GLY A 99 -10.16 -14.63 -11.76
N SER A 100 -8.91 -14.54 -11.30
CA SER A 100 -8.48 -13.48 -10.39
C SER A 100 -8.57 -12.09 -11.02
N THR A 101 -8.95 -11.11 -10.21
CA THR A 101 -9.17 -9.73 -10.65
C THR A 101 -7.95 -8.85 -10.37
N SER A 102 -7.89 -7.68 -11.00
CA SER A 102 -6.88 -6.64 -10.67
C SER A 102 -6.90 -6.23 -9.18
N ARG A 103 -8.03 -6.39 -8.48
CA ARG A 103 -8.14 -6.15 -7.04
C ARG A 103 -7.44 -7.24 -6.23
N ASP A 104 -7.48 -8.48 -6.69
CA ASP A 104 -6.80 -9.62 -6.06
C ASP A 104 -5.29 -9.52 -6.24
N GLU A 105 -4.83 -9.11 -7.43
CA GLU A 105 -3.43 -8.77 -7.69
C GLU A 105 -2.95 -7.62 -6.78
N ALA A 106 -3.77 -6.58 -6.61
CA ALA A 106 -3.43 -5.46 -5.74
C ALA A 106 -3.37 -5.86 -4.25
N ARG A 107 -4.24 -6.78 -3.81
CA ARG A 107 -4.19 -7.39 -2.47
C ARG A 107 -2.89 -8.19 -2.28
N LEU A 108 -2.47 -8.95 -3.29
CA LEU A 108 -1.21 -9.69 -3.29
C LEU A 108 0.00 -8.74 -3.21
N ALA A 109 0.00 -7.68 -4.03
CA ALA A 109 1.04 -6.64 -3.99
C ALA A 109 1.11 -5.95 -2.62
N ALA A 110 -0.04 -5.63 -2.02
CA ALA A 110 -0.09 -5.07 -0.67
C ALA A 110 0.48 -6.04 0.37
N ARG A 111 0.17 -7.34 0.27
CA ARG A 111 0.75 -8.37 1.16
C ARG A 111 2.27 -8.44 1.02
N TYR A 112 2.77 -8.37 -0.21
CA TYR A 112 4.21 -8.34 -0.47
C TYR A 112 4.87 -7.10 0.15
N LEU A 113 4.32 -5.91 -0.06
CA LEU A 113 4.85 -4.68 0.56
C LEU A 113 4.77 -4.71 2.09
N SER A 114 3.72 -5.33 2.67
CA SER A 114 3.56 -5.45 4.12
C SER A 114 4.70 -6.23 4.77
N LYS A 115 5.34 -7.17 4.04
CA LYS A 115 6.56 -7.85 4.49
C LYS A 115 7.67 -6.86 4.84
N TYR A 116 7.88 -5.85 4.00
CA TYR A 116 8.93 -4.85 4.19
C TYR A 116 8.57 -3.82 5.25
N VAL A 117 7.29 -3.45 5.33
CA VAL A 117 6.79 -2.63 6.43
C VAL A 117 7.07 -3.31 7.77
N ARG A 118 6.87 -4.64 7.86
CA ARG A 118 7.17 -5.43 9.07
C ARG A 118 8.66 -5.41 9.42
N LYS A 119 9.57 -5.59 8.45
CA LYS A 119 11.02 -5.49 8.70
C LYS A 119 11.43 -4.14 9.29
N GLY A 120 10.72 -3.06 8.94
CA GLY A 120 10.93 -1.74 9.51
C GLY A 120 10.42 -1.56 10.95
N PHE A 121 9.85 -2.59 11.61
CA PHE A 121 9.50 -2.52 13.03
C PHE A 121 10.69 -2.77 13.95
N ASP A 122 11.68 -3.55 13.51
CA ASP A 122 12.86 -3.89 14.32
C ASP A 122 13.90 -2.75 14.35
N VAL A 123 13.69 -1.70 13.54
CA VAL A 123 14.51 -0.51 13.49
C VAL A 123 13.89 0.58 14.37
N ARG A 124 14.72 1.26 15.18
CA ARG A 124 14.30 2.36 16.05
C ARG A 124 13.49 3.38 15.23
N ARG A 125 12.24 3.63 15.64
CA ARG A 125 11.34 4.57 14.96
C ARG A 125 11.96 5.97 15.00
N ILE A 126 12.27 6.51 13.82
CA ILE A 126 12.72 7.90 13.68
C ILE A 126 11.46 8.78 13.69
N PRO A 127 11.34 9.75 14.63
CA PRO A 127 10.21 10.67 14.66
C PRO A 127 9.99 11.38 13.32
N GLY A 128 8.73 11.57 12.93
CA GLY A 128 8.35 12.23 11.68
C GLY A 128 8.53 11.40 10.41
N LEU A 129 9.07 10.17 10.49
CA LEU A 129 9.29 9.31 9.33
C LEU A 129 8.30 8.14 9.32
N HIS A 130 7.40 8.12 8.33
CA HIS A 130 6.45 7.03 8.15
C HIS A 130 7.13 5.77 7.62
N ARG A 131 6.63 4.59 8.00
CA ARG A 131 7.15 3.29 7.51
C ARG A 131 6.81 3.02 6.05
N TYR A 132 5.85 3.74 5.50
CA TYR A 132 5.48 3.72 4.10
C TYR A 132 4.83 5.07 3.78
N GLU A 133 4.83 5.44 2.51
CA GLU A 133 4.15 6.64 2.03
C GLU A 133 3.32 6.31 0.80
N VAL A 134 2.32 7.14 0.54
CA VAL A 134 1.33 6.95 -0.52
C VAL A 134 1.14 8.26 -1.29
N GLY A 135 0.69 8.15 -2.54
CA GLY A 135 0.12 9.26 -3.28
C GLY A 135 -1.08 9.86 -2.53
N GLN A 136 -1.10 11.17 -2.36
CA GLN A 136 -2.20 11.87 -1.68
C GLN A 136 -3.38 12.10 -2.63
N GLY A 137 -4.60 12.17 -2.08
CA GLY A 137 -5.83 12.33 -2.87
C GLY A 137 -6.42 11.02 -3.39
N PHE A 138 -5.84 9.88 -3.01
CA PHE A 138 -6.21 8.54 -3.44
C PHE A 138 -6.65 7.66 -2.26
N GLN A 139 -7.02 8.27 -1.15
CA GLN A 139 -7.53 7.57 0.01
C GLN A 139 -8.88 6.93 -0.33
N PRO A 140 -9.11 5.64 0.03
CA PRO A 140 -10.40 5.00 -0.18
C PRO A 140 -11.53 5.82 0.44
N ALA A 141 -12.61 6.04 -0.31
CA ALA A 141 -13.77 6.77 0.17
C ALA A 141 -14.41 6.04 1.36
N ALA A 142 -14.76 6.78 2.40
CA ALA A 142 -15.56 6.26 3.49
C ALA A 142 -17.03 6.19 3.04
N LEU A 143 -17.62 5.00 3.07
CA LEU A 143 -19.05 4.81 2.86
C LEU A 143 -19.75 4.84 4.21
N VAL A 144 -20.75 5.71 4.35
CA VAL A 144 -21.61 5.76 5.53
C VAL A 144 -22.91 5.03 5.21
N LEU A 145 -23.15 3.93 5.92
CA LEU A 145 -24.39 3.17 5.86
C LEU A 145 -25.23 3.47 7.10
N ARG A 146 -26.55 3.56 6.94
CA ARG A 146 -27.49 3.84 8.03
C ARG A 146 -28.63 2.84 7.98
N GLY A 147 -29.03 2.33 9.14
CA GLY A 147 -30.12 1.40 9.34
C GLY A 147 -30.72 1.59 10.73
N ARG A 148 -31.89 0.99 10.99
CA ARG A 148 -32.55 1.10 12.30
C ARG A 148 -31.95 0.12 13.30
N THR A 149 -31.41 -0.98 12.80
CA THR A 149 -30.77 -2.03 13.59
C THR A 149 -29.36 -2.35 13.08
N PHE A 150 -28.57 -3.06 13.90
CA PHE A 150 -27.31 -3.62 13.44
C PHE A 150 -27.49 -4.55 12.24
N VAL A 151 -28.55 -5.36 12.22
CA VAL A 151 -28.85 -6.29 11.12
C VAL A 151 -29.10 -5.54 9.82
N ASP A 152 -29.84 -4.43 9.87
CA ASP A 152 -30.07 -3.57 8.70
C ASP A 152 -28.75 -3.08 8.11
N VAL A 153 -27.84 -2.58 8.95
CA VAL A 153 -26.54 -2.07 8.51
C VAL A 153 -25.64 -3.20 8.01
N LEU A 154 -25.67 -4.38 8.65
CA LEU A 154 -24.93 -5.56 8.21
C LEU A 154 -25.36 -5.99 6.80
N LEU A 155 -26.67 -6.09 6.53
CA LEU A 155 -27.18 -6.46 5.21
C LEU A 155 -26.79 -5.42 4.14
N LEU A 156 -26.85 -4.13 4.47
CA LEU A 156 -26.36 -3.07 3.56
C LEU A 156 -24.85 -3.18 3.31
N ALA A 157 -24.07 -3.55 4.33
CA ALA A 157 -22.63 -3.74 4.20
C ALA A 157 -22.30 -4.97 3.34
N ILE A 158 -22.98 -6.09 3.54
CA ILE A 158 -22.85 -7.31 2.72
C ILE A 158 -23.16 -6.98 1.26
N ALA A 159 -24.26 -6.27 0.98
CA ALA A 159 -24.62 -5.87 -0.38
C ALA A 159 -23.51 -5.03 -1.08
N HIS A 160 -22.73 -4.25 -0.33
CA HIS A 160 -21.60 -3.47 -0.87
C HIS A 160 -20.28 -4.25 -0.92
N MET A 161 -20.04 -5.12 0.06
CA MET A 161 -18.74 -5.76 0.29
C MET A 161 -18.66 -7.16 -0.32
N GLY A 162 -19.79 -7.77 -0.67
CA GLY A 162 -19.92 -9.08 -1.30
C GLY A 162 -20.38 -10.16 -0.32
N PRO A 163 -19.57 -11.20 -0.05
CA PRO A 163 -19.95 -12.31 0.84
C PRO A 163 -20.15 -11.85 2.28
N ASP A 164 -20.57 -12.78 3.15
CA ASP A 164 -20.62 -12.53 4.60
C ASP A 164 -19.23 -12.17 5.16
N PRO A 165 -19.17 -11.31 6.18
CA PRO A 165 -17.91 -11.00 6.87
C PRO A 165 -17.33 -12.28 7.49
N ALA A 166 -16.02 -12.47 7.30
CA ALA A 166 -15.27 -13.58 7.89
C ALA A 166 -15.13 -13.44 9.42
N GLU A 167 -15.11 -12.19 9.91
CA GLU A 167 -15.04 -11.88 11.33
C GLU A 167 -16.07 -10.81 11.68
N VAL A 168 -16.79 -11.01 12.77
CA VAL A 168 -17.69 -10.04 13.37
C VAL A 168 -17.37 -9.99 14.85
N TRP A 169 -17.10 -8.79 15.35
CA TRP A 169 -16.94 -8.52 16.77
C TRP A 169 -17.99 -7.49 17.18
N ARG A 170 -18.60 -7.71 18.35
CA ARG A 170 -19.52 -6.75 18.95
C ARG A 170 -19.06 -6.37 20.35
N SER A 171 -19.29 -5.12 20.73
CA SER A 171 -18.97 -4.65 22.08
C SER A 171 -19.68 -5.44 23.18
N SER A 172 -20.83 -6.05 22.88
CA SER A 172 -21.56 -6.95 23.78
C SER A 172 -20.80 -8.24 24.12
N GLU A 173 -19.82 -8.63 23.31
CA GLU A 173 -18.97 -9.81 23.53
C GLU A 173 -17.76 -9.49 24.42
N SER A 174 -17.52 -8.21 24.73
CA SER A 174 -16.41 -7.75 25.56
C SER A 174 -16.88 -7.50 26.99
N LEU A 175 -16.31 -8.26 27.93
CA LEU A 175 -16.51 -8.00 29.36
C LEU A 175 -15.97 -6.61 29.73
N GLY A 176 -16.78 -5.81 30.41
CA GLY A 176 -16.38 -4.48 30.91
C GLY A 176 -16.35 -3.37 29.86
N TRP A 177 -17.06 -3.51 28.72
CA TRP A 177 -17.17 -2.41 27.75
C TRP A 177 -18.05 -1.27 28.27
N GLU A 178 -17.47 -0.09 28.44
CA GLU A 178 -18.16 1.13 28.93
C GLU A 178 -18.52 2.13 27.81
N GLY A 179 -18.16 1.83 26.55
CA GLY A 179 -18.44 2.70 25.41
C GLY A 179 -19.85 2.52 24.81
N PRO A 180 -20.23 3.34 23.81
CA PRO A 180 -21.44 3.10 23.03
C PRO A 180 -21.43 1.71 22.37
N PRO A 181 -22.60 1.13 22.04
CA PRO A 181 -22.68 -0.11 21.28
C PRO A 181 -21.88 0.01 19.97
N ALA A 182 -20.92 -0.89 19.78
CA ALA A 182 -20.03 -0.87 18.63
C ALA A 182 -19.92 -2.26 18.02
N ALA A 183 -19.66 -2.30 16.72
CA ALA A 183 -19.34 -3.52 16.01
C ALA A 183 -18.19 -3.28 15.05
N TRP A 184 -17.36 -4.30 14.89
CA TRP A 184 -16.30 -4.34 13.91
C TRP A 184 -16.49 -5.59 13.04
N LEU A 185 -16.31 -5.43 11.74
CA LEU A 185 -16.53 -6.49 10.77
C LEU A 185 -15.36 -6.51 9.79
N ALA A 186 -14.92 -7.70 9.40
CA ALA A 186 -13.89 -7.89 8.40
C ALA A 186 -14.26 -8.96 7.37
N TRP A 187 -13.89 -8.68 6.12
CA TRP A 187 -14.07 -9.55 4.95
C TRP A 187 -12.71 -10.06 4.46
N SER A 188 -12.70 -11.24 3.84
CA SER A 188 -11.51 -11.85 3.22
C SER A 188 -11.11 -11.21 1.88
#